data_AF-A0A926UD25-F1
#
_entry.id   AF-A0A926UD25-F1
#
_cell.length_a   1.000
_cell.length_b   1.000
_cell.length_c   1.000
_cell.angle_alpha   90.00
_cell.angle_beta   90.00
_cell.angle_gamma   90.00
#
_symmetry.space_group_name_H-M   'P 1'
#
loop_
_entity.id
_entity.type
_entity.pdbx_description
1 polymer ?
#
loop_
_entity_poly.entity_id
_entity_poly.type
_entity_poly.pdbx_seq_one_letter_code
_entity_poly.pdbx_strand_id
1 'polypeptide(L)'
;MTTELRDDQARAIAYLQSPSAIRERCGQLFALACNDQLEHFVCDLSQLDQVADYVLQVMRAQYPDLQIPFHSRWRHFDAGHVPRLAQLDDWFNSLSVVERARAKFDLVITSVLLDAGSGPQWQYQEASTGQVYRRSEGLAVASFHLFCQGTFSAQPEQPWRADARELQTLTEADLAQGLQVGAGNPLVGVDGRQQLLQRLGQAVEMNPQLFAEPRPGALFDYLLTQSQAGQLEASTVLQAVLEGFGPIWPGRASLAGVNLGDVWPHPALATSTTAQGQESDGGDLVPFHKLSQWLTYSLLEPLQDAGLTVTGLDALTGLAEYRNGGLCLDLGLLRAKQASVTETSHLPGSTVIVEWRALTISLLDAIAESIRKQLGLTATELPLAKVLEGGTWSAGRKIAAERRAGGEPPIRLQSDGTVF
;
A
#
# COMPACT_ATOMS: atom_id res chain seq x y z
N MET A 1 -25.64 12.22 -22.32
CA MET A 1 -24.82 11.00 -22.47
C MET A 1 -25.72 9.83 -22.81
N THR A 2 -25.38 9.01 -23.81
CA THR A 2 -26.14 7.79 -24.12
C THR A 2 -25.93 6.75 -23.01
N THR A 3 -26.81 5.75 -22.90
CA THR A 3 -26.64 4.65 -21.92
C THR A 3 -25.37 3.84 -22.21
N GLU A 4 -25.07 3.58 -23.48
CA GLU A 4 -23.84 2.89 -23.91
C GLU A 4 -22.57 3.61 -23.45
N LEU A 5 -22.49 4.94 -23.61
CA LEU A 5 -21.34 5.74 -23.15
C LEU A 5 -21.14 5.67 -21.63
N ARG A 6 -22.23 5.56 -20.85
CA ARG A 6 -22.15 5.39 -19.38
C ARG A 6 -21.63 4.01 -19.02
N ASP A 7 -22.09 2.99 -19.74
CA ASP A 7 -21.66 1.60 -19.51
C ASP A 7 -20.19 1.40 -19.90
N ASP A 8 -19.73 2.05 -20.98
CA ASP A 8 -18.31 2.06 -21.38
C ASP A 8 -17.41 2.71 -20.33
N GLN A 9 -17.79 3.88 -19.81
CA GLN A 9 -17.03 4.56 -18.77
C GLN A 9 -16.99 3.76 -17.47
N ALA A 10 -18.12 3.17 -17.06
CA ALA A 10 -18.17 2.31 -15.87
C ALA A 10 -17.24 1.08 -16.02
N ARG A 11 -17.22 0.46 -17.21
CA ARG A 11 -16.29 -0.65 -17.51
C ARG A 11 -14.83 -0.21 -17.46
N ALA A 12 -14.49 0.95 -18.03
CA ALA A 12 -13.14 1.49 -18.00
C ALA A 12 -12.66 1.78 -16.57
N ILE A 13 -13.52 2.38 -15.74
CA ILE A 13 -13.24 2.64 -14.32
C ILE A 13 -13.00 1.33 -13.57
N ALA A 14 -13.91 0.36 -13.71
CA ALA A 14 -13.79 -0.94 -13.06
C ALA A 14 -12.52 -1.69 -13.49
N TYR A 15 -12.15 -1.60 -14.77
CA TYR A 15 -10.89 -2.12 -15.28
C TYR A 15 -9.70 -1.44 -14.60
N LEU A 16 -9.61 -0.10 -14.62
CA LEU A 16 -8.50 0.64 -13.99
C LEU A 16 -8.41 0.44 -12.47
N GLN A 17 -9.50 0.03 -11.82
CA GLN A 17 -9.58 -0.34 -10.41
C GLN A 17 -9.38 -1.85 -10.16
N SER A 18 -8.73 -2.57 -11.08
CA SER A 18 -8.47 -4.00 -10.95
C SER A 18 -6.98 -4.33 -10.92
N PRO A 19 -6.56 -5.41 -10.23
CA PRO A 19 -5.20 -5.93 -10.34
C PRO A 19 -4.80 -6.32 -11.77
N SER A 20 -5.77 -6.76 -12.58
CA SER A 20 -5.54 -7.09 -13.99
C SER A 20 -5.05 -5.89 -14.79
N ALA A 21 -5.66 -4.70 -14.62
CA ALA A 21 -5.18 -3.50 -15.29
C ALA A 21 -3.78 -3.08 -14.82
N ILE A 22 -3.48 -3.23 -13.53
CA ILE A 22 -2.13 -2.97 -13.00
C ILE A 22 -1.12 -3.84 -13.75
N ARG A 23 -1.33 -5.16 -13.79
CA ARG A 23 -0.41 -6.08 -14.46
C ARG A 23 -0.34 -5.86 -15.97
N GLU A 24 -1.46 -5.65 -16.64
CA GLU A 24 -1.48 -5.44 -18.09
C GLU A 24 -0.72 -4.17 -18.48
N ARG A 25 -1.03 -3.03 -17.84
CA ARG A 25 -0.38 -1.75 -18.13
C ARG A 25 1.10 -1.74 -17.75
N CYS A 26 1.44 -2.32 -16.59
CA CYS A 26 2.83 -2.46 -16.19
C CYS A 26 3.61 -3.41 -17.11
N GLY A 27 2.98 -4.50 -17.55
CA GLY A 27 3.54 -5.48 -18.48
C GLY A 27 3.82 -4.90 -19.87
N GLN A 28 2.96 -4.01 -20.36
CA GLN A 28 3.19 -3.27 -21.60
C GLN A 28 4.49 -2.43 -21.51
N LEU A 29 4.67 -1.67 -20.42
CA LEU A 29 5.89 -0.90 -20.20
C LEU A 29 7.11 -1.81 -19.99
N PHE A 30 6.96 -2.91 -19.26
CA PHE A 30 8.03 -3.89 -19.07
C PHE A 30 8.51 -4.52 -20.39
N ALA A 31 7.59 -4.84 -21.30
CA ALA A 31 7.94 -5.33 -22.63
C ALA A 31 8.73 -4.29 -23.43
N LEU A 32 8.36 -3.01 -23.35
CA LEU A 32 9.13 -1.92 -23.95
C LEU A 32 10.53 -1.79 -23.34
N ALA A 33 10.66 -1.94 -22.01
CA ALA A 33 11.96 -1.89 -21.31
C ALA A 33 12.90 -3.01 -21.75
N CYS A 34 12.38 -4.22 -21.92
CA CYS A 34 13.14 -5.39 -22.38
C CYS A 34 13.65 -5.23 -23.82
N ASN A 35 12.94 -4.43 -24.63
CA ASN A 35 13.33 -4.09 -26.01
C ASN A 35 14.12 -2.78 -26.10
N ASP A 36 14.53 -2.20 -24.97
CA ASP A 36 15.24 -0.92 -24.89
C ASP A 36 14.46 0.29 -25.48
N GLN A 37 13.13 0.24 -25.48
CA GLN A 37 12.25 1.22 -26.12
C GLN A 37 11.69 2.29 -25.16
N LEU A 38 11.98 2.21 -23.87
CA LEU A 38 11.59 3.23 -22.89
C LEU A 38 12.62 4.37 -22.82
N GLU A 39 12.22 5.51 -22.26
CA GLU A 39 13.06 6.70 -22.19
C GLU A 39 14.05 6.65 -21.02
N HIS A 40 13.64 6.10 -19.87
CA HIS A 40 14.38 6.30 -18.62
C HIS A 40 15.14 5.07 -18.14
N PHE A 41 14.63 3.87 -18.41
CA PHE A 41 15.21 2.62 -17.95
C PHE A 41 15.42 1.61 -19.07
N VAL A 42 16.46 0.80 -18.90
CA VAL A 42 16.64 -0.48 -19.60
C VAL A 42 16.58 -1.60 -18.57
N CYS A 43 15.92 -2.70 -18.94
CA CYS A 43 15.86 -3.91 -18.10
C CYS A 43 16.97 -4.89 -18.50
N ASP A 44 17.67 -5.44 -17.50
CA ASP A 44 18.67 -6.49 -17.70
C ASP A 44 18.29 -7.76 -16.96
N LEU A 45 17.55 -8.64 -17.64
CA LEU A 45 17.10 -9.91 -17.08
C LEU A 45 18.23 -10.92 -16.85
N SER A 46 19.46 -10.67 -17.35
CA SER A 46 20.60 -11.51 -16.97
C SER A 46 20.93 -11.42 -15.47
N GLN A 47 20.48 -10.36 -14.81
CA GLN A 47 20.67 -10.15 -13.37
C GLN A 47 19.57 -10.80 -12.53
N LEU A 48 18.50 -11.34 -13.13
CA LEU A 48 17.31 -11.81 -12.40
C LEU A 48 17.64 -12.89 -11.36
N ASP A 49 18.40 -13.91 -11.76
CA ASP A 49 18.75 -15.01 -10.85
C ASP A 49 19.64 -14.52 -9.70
N GLN A 50 20.57 -13.59 -9.98
CA GLN A 50 21.40 -12.99 -8.92
C GLN A 50 20.56 -12.17 -7.93
N VAL A 51 19.56 -11.43 -8.41
CA VAL A 51 18.64 -10.70 -7.52
C VAL A 51 17.76 -11.66 -6.72
N ALA A 52 17.22 -12.70 -7.35
CA ALA A 52 16.45 -13.73 -6.68
C ALA A 52 17.27 -14.41 -5.57
N ASP A 53 18.54 -14.75 -5.84
CA ASP A 53 19.46 -15.32 -4.86
C ASP A 53 19.69 -14.38 -3.66
N TYR A 54 19.91 -13.09 -3.92
CA TYR A 54 20.07 -12.08 -2.86
C TYR A 54 18.81 -11.96 -1.99
N VAL A 55 17.64 -11.88 -2.63
CA VAL A 55 16.35 -11.82 -1.93
C VAL A 55 16.12 -13.10 -1.12
N LEU A 56 16.43 -14.26 -1.66
CA LEU A 56 16.29 -15.55 -0.97
C LEU A 56 17.26 -15.66 0.21
N GLN A 57 18.49 -15.13 0.09
CA GLN A 57 19.43 -15.07 1.20
C GLN A 57 18.88 -14.23 2.36
N VAL A 58 18.31 -13.05 2.06
CA VAL A 58 17.68 -12.19 3.08
C VAL A 58 16.47 -12.89 3.70
N MET A 59 15.63 -13.51 2.87
CA MET A 59 14.46 -14.26 3.31
C MET A 59 14.82 -15.39 4.26
N ARG A 60 15.81 -16.22 3.94
CA ARG A 60 16.27 -17.32 4.81
C ARG A 60 16.93 -16.85 6.09
N ALA A 61 17.59 -15.69 6.08
CA ALA A 61 18.19 -15.12 7.27
C ALA A 61 17.12 -14.65 8.28
N GLN A 62 15.98 -14.14 7.79
CA GLN A 62 14.89 -13.65 8.62
C GLN A 62 13.87 -14.74 8.98
N TYR A 63 13.60 -15.66 8.05
CA TYR A 63 12.63 -16.75 8.17
C TYR A 63 13.26 -18.09 7.76
N PRO A 64 14.08 -18.71 8.63
CA PRO A 64 14.80 -19.95 8.29
C PRO A 64 13.90 -21.13 7.94
N ASP A 65 12.67 -21.15 8.45
CA ASP A 65 11.63 -22.17 8.22
C ASP A 65 10.62 -21.79 7.13
N LEU A 66 10.80 -20.64 6.49
CA LEU A 66 9.91 -20.05 5.49
C LEU A 66 8.48 -19.81 5.97
N GLN A 67 8.24 -19.75 7.29
CA GLN A 67 6.96 -19.32 7.86
C GLN A 67 6.86 -17.80 7.84
N ILE A 68 6.71 -17.26 6.63
CA ILE A 68 6.68 -15.83 6.39
C ILE A 68 5.22 -15.32 6.50
N PRO A 69 4.94 -14.30 7.33
CA PRO A 69 3.64 -13.65 7.37
C PRO A 69 3.39 -12.79 6.11
N PHE A 70 2.19 -12.25 5.96
CA PHE A 70 1.94 -11.30 4.88
C PHE A 70 2.66 -9.98 5.12
N HIS A 71 3.02 -9.30 4.03
CA HIS A 71 3.54 -7.94 4.08
C HIS A 71 2.42 -6.96 4.45
N SER A 72 2.21 -6.80 5.76
CA SER A 72 1.08 -6.08 6.33
C SER A 72 1.52 -5.08 7.39
N ARG A 73 0.62 -4.14 7.71
CA ARG A 73 0.83 -3.18 8.80
C ARG A 73 1.00 -3.87 10.17
N TRP A 74 0.44 -5.06 10.36
CA TRP A 74 0.54 -5.82 11.61
C TRP A 74 1.98 -6.07 12.05
N ARG A 75 2.89 -6.31 11.09
CA ARG A 75 4.31 -6.53 11.37
C ARG A 75 5.01 -5.31 11.97
N HIS A 76 4.52 -4.10 11.66
CA HIS A 76 5.07 -2.86 12.21
C HIS A 76 4.57 -2.57 13.64
N PHE A 77 3.42 -3.12 14.06
CA PHE A 77 2.94 -2.96 15.44
C PHE A 77 3.84 -3.68 16.46
N ASP A 78 4.50 -4.77 16.05
CA ASP A 78 5.45 -5.52 16.89
C ASP A 78 6.89 -4.96 16.86
N ALA A 79 7.10 -3.76 16.29
CA ALA A 79 8.41 -3.14 16.23
C ALA A 79 9.06 -3.04 17.63
N GLY A 80 10.34 -3.41 17.71
CA GLY A 80 11.10 -3.43 18.97
C GLY A 80 10.83 -4.63 19.86
N HIS A 81 10.19 -5.69 19.34
CA HIS A 81 9.84 -6.91 20.09
C HIS A 81 8.95 -6.64 21.31
N VAL A 82 8.11 -5.61 21.22
CA VAL A 82 7.11 -5.29 22.24
C VAL A 82 5.81 -6.01 21.86
N PRO A 83 5.19 -6.81 22.76
CA PRO A 83 4.06 -7.68 22.42
C PRO A 83 2.72 -6.92 22.34
N ARG A 84 2.67 -5.86 21.52
CA ARG A 84 1.47 -5.00 21.38
C ARG A 84 0.29 -5.75 20.82
N LEU A 85 0.51 -6.68 19.89
CA LEU A 85 -0.56 -7.50 19.33
C LEU A 85 -1.14 -8.49 20.35
N ALA A 86 -0.31 -9.10 21.19
CA ALA A 86 -0.81 -9.94 22.28
C ALA A 86 -1.64 -9.12 23.28
N GLN A 87 -1.20 -7.90 23.61
CA GLN A 87 -1.96 -6.98 24.45
C GLN A 87 -3.30 -6.59 23.80
N LEU A 88 -3.32 -6.37 22.49
CA LEU A 88 -4.54 -6.09 21.73
C LEU A 88 -5.50 -7.29 21.76
N ASP A 89 -5.00 -8.51 21.60
CA ASP A 89 -5.81 -9.73 21.69
C ASP A 89 -6.40 -9.90 23.11
N ASP A 90 -5.62 -9.60 24.16
CA ASP A 90 -6.09 -9.61 25.54
C ASP A 90 -7.24 -8.63 25.78
N TRP A 91 -7.11 -7.42 25.23
CA TRP A 91 -8.16 -6.40 25.23
C TRP A 91 -9.41 -6.85 24.47
N PHE A 92 -9.23 -7.53 23.34
CA PHE A 92 -10.33 -7.99 22.49
C PHE A 92 -10.98 -9.30 22.96
N ASN A 93 -10.52 -9.89 24.08
CA ASN A 93 -11.02 -11.17 24.55
C ASN A 93 -12.52 -11.17 24.91
N SER A 94 -13.07 -10.04 25.35
CA SER A 94 -14.50 -9.92 25.64
C SER A 94 -15.37 -9.56 24.43
N LEU A 95 -14.76 -9.21 23.30
CA LEU A 95 -15.48 -8.86 22.07
C LEU A 95 -15.97 -10.11 21.34
N SER A 96 -17.09 -9.98 20.63
CA SER A 96 -17.49 -11.01 19.65
C SER A 96 -16.46 -11.10 18.52
N VAL A 97 -16.44 -12.23 17.80
CA VAL A 97 -15.55 -12.41 16.63
C VAL A 97 -15.74 -11.30 15.60
N VAL A 98 -16.99 -10.91 15.34
CA VAL A 98 -17.34 -9.82 14.41
C VAL A 98 -16.83 -8.48 14.90
N GLU A 99 -17.04 -8.13 16.18
CA GLU A 99 -16.59 -6.85 16.71
C GLU A 99 -15.06 -6.77 16.80
N ARG A 100 -14.40 -7.89 17.11
CA ARG A 100 -12.93 -8.00 17.04
C ARG A 100 -12.44 -7.71 15.62
N ALA A 101 -13.06 -8.29 14.59
CA ALA A 101 -12.67 -8.04 13.21
C ALA A 101 -12.88 -6.57 12.80
N ARG A 102 -14.03 -5.97 13.15
CA ARG A 102 -14.30 -4.54 12.93
C ARG A 102 -13.28 -3.63 13.62
N ALA A 103 -12.92 -3.92 14.87
CA ALA A 103 -11.90 -3.17 15.61
C ALA A 103 -10.50 -3.32 14.98
N LYS A 104 -10.13 -4.52 14.52
CA LYS A 104 -8.89 -4.74 13.77
C LYS A 104 -8.87 -3.98 12.44
N PHE A 105 -10.00 -3.90 11.73
CA PHE A 105 -10.15 -3.09 10.52
C PHE A 105 -9.99 -1.60 10.83
N ASP A 106 -10.66 -1.06 11.86
CA ASP A 106 -10.53 0.35 12.24
C ASP A 106 -9.09 0.74 12.53
N LEU A 107 -8.40 -0.08 13.35
CA LEU A 107 -6.99 0.13 13.68
C LEU A 107 -6.13 0.17 12.43
N VAL A 108 -6.27 -0.82 11.56
CA VAL A 108 -5.34 -0.97 10.44
C VAL A 108 -5.62 0.03 9.32
N ILE A 109 -6.88 0.37 9.06
CA ILE A 109 -7.26 1.39 8.07
C ILE A 109 -6.70 2.75 8.50
N THR A 110 -6.98 3.19 9.72
CA THR A 110 -6.49 4.48 10.22
C THR A 110 -4.96 4.50 10.29
N SER A 111 -4.33 3.41 10.73
CA SER A 111 -2.88 3.30 10.82
C SER A 111 -2.17 3.33 9.47
N VAL A 112 -2.69 2.66 8.44
CA VAL A 112 -2.10 2.66 7.09
C VAL A 112 -2.20 4.04 6.45
N LEU A 113 -3.33 4.75 6.62
CA LEU A 113 -3.48 6.10 6.07
C LEU A 113 -2.57 7.14 6.75
N LEU A 114 -2.15 6.89 8.00
CA LEU A 114 -1.15 7.70 8.68
C LEU A 114 0.30 7.37 8.24
N ASP A 115 0.50 6.26 7.52
CA ASP A 115 1.82 5.79 7.09
C ASP A 115 2.36 6.46 5.83
N ALA A 116 2.22 7.78 5.76
CA ALA A 116 2.97 8.59 4.81
C ALA A 116 4.41 8.78 5.32
N GLY A 117 5.39 8.95 4.42
CA GLY A 117 6.80 9.16 4.81
C GLY A 117 6.98 10.13 5.99
N SER A 118 7.74 9.71 7.01
CA SER A 118 7.93 10.48 8.25
C SER A 118 8.99 11.59 8.15
N GLY A 119 9.72 11.65 7.04
CA GLY A 119 10.99 12.37 6.96
C GLY A 119 12.08 11.76 7.85
N PRO A 120 13.31 12.30 7.76
CA PRO A 120 14.48 11.74 8.46
C PRO A 120 14.57 12.15 9.93
N GLN A 121 13.86 13.20 10.36
CA GLN A 121 14.00 13.80 11.70
C GLN A 121 13.00 13.25 12.71
N TRP A 122 11.76 12.98 12.29
CA TRP A 122 10.71 12.57 13.19
C TRP A 122 11.02 11.23 13.86
N GLN A 123 10.68 11.14 15.14
CA GLN A 123 10.74 9.92 15.94
C GLN A 123 9.57 9.85 16.93
N TYR A 124 9.15 8.64 17.30
CA TYR A 124 8.14 8.40 18.32
C TYR A 124 8.78 7.70 19.51
N GLN A 125 8.62 8.27 20.70
CA GLN A 125 9.03 7.64 21.95
C GLN A 125 7.83 6.97 22.62
N GLU A 126 7.85 5.65 22.74
CA GLU A 126 6.78 4.94 23.44
C GLU A 126 6.93 5.09 24.96
N ALA A 127 5.91 5.64 25.62
CA ALA A 127 5.96 5.92 27.06
C ALA A 127 6.10 4.65 27.93
N SER A 128 5.48 3.53 27.53
CA SER A 128 5.47 2.28 28.31
C SER A 128 6.83 1.57 28.34
N THR A 129 7.65 1.74 27.31
CA THR A 129 8.94 1.03 27.17
C THR A 129 10.14 1.97 27.14
N GLY A 130 9.93 3.26 26.89
CA GLY A 130 10.98 4.25 26.65
C GLY A 130 11.69 4.07 25.29
N GLN A 131 11.30 3.09 24.48
CA GLN A 131 11.91 2.85 23.17
C GLN A 131 11.57 3.96 22.18
N VAL A 132 12.49 4.22 21.24
CA VAL A 132 12.33 5.24 20.20
C VAL A 132 12.28 4.57 18.84
N TYR A 133 11.22 4.88 18.10
CA TYR A 133 10.95 4.35 16.76
C TYR A 133 10.94 5.48 15.74
N ARG A 134 11.19 5.16 14.47
CA ARG A 134 11.23 6.11 13.35
C ARG A 134 10.56 5.49 12.13
N ARG A 135 10.36 6.26 11.06
CA ARG A 135 9.83 5.76 9.78
C ARG A 135 8.46 5.07 9.98
N SER A 136 8.17 4.04 9.19
CA SER A 136 6.89 3.34 9.20
C SER A 136 6.64 2.63 10.53
N GLU A 137 7.69 2.05 11.13
CA GLU A 137 7.63 1.42 12.45
C GLU A 137 7.17 2.42 13.52
N GLY A 138 7.73 3.64 13.54
CA GLY A 138 7.33 4.68 14.49
C GLY A 138 5.89 5.15 14.28
N LEU A 139 5.46 5.35 13.04
CA LEU A 139 4.08 5.73 12.72
C LEU A 139 3.09 4.63 13.11
N ALA A 140 3.47 3.35 12.94
CA ALA A 140 2.64 2.23 13.37
C ALA A 140 2.42 2.27 14.88
N VAL A 141 3.50 2.36 15.67
CA VAL A 141 3.40 2.42 17.13
C VAL A 141 2.60 3.64 17.59
N ALA A 142 2.84 4.82 17.00
CA ALA A 142 2.11 6.04 17.35
C ALA A 142 0.60 5.91 17.06
N SER A 143 0.24 5.42 15.87
CA SER A 143 -1.16 5.20 15.48
C SER A 143 -1.86 4.11 16.30
N PHE A 144 -1.12 3.07 16.72
CA PHE A 144 -1.64 2.03 17.60
C PHE A 144 -2.06 2.62 18.95
N HIS A 145 -1.22 3.48 19.53
CA HIS A 145 -1.53 4.17 20.79
C HIS A 145 -2.68 5.17 20.64
N LEU A 146 -2.72 5.96 19.56
CA LEU A 146 -3.84 6.84 19.24
C LEU A 146 -5.17 6.08 19.22
N PHE A 147 -5.21 4.96 18.50
CA PHE A 147 -6.39 4.11 18.43
C PHE A 147 -6.74 3.53 19.81
N CYS A 148 -5.79 2.94 20.52
CA CYS A 148 -6.05 2.28 21.81
C CYS A 148 -6.44 3.25 22.93
N GLN A 149 -6.10 4.53 22.80
CA GLN A 149 -6.53 5.61 23.70
C GLN A 149 -7.94 6.12 23.39
N GLY A 150 -8.60 5.62 22.34
CA GLY A 150 -9.94 6.04 21.95
C GLY A 150 -9.98 7.37 21.22
N THR A 151 -8.87 7.87 20.66
CA THR A 151 -8.83 9.17 19.96
C THR A 151 -9.81 9.24 18.79
N PHE A 152 -10.12 8.11 18.17
CA PHE A 152 -11.06 8.05 17.04
C PHE A 152 -12.47 7.56 17.43
N SER A 153 -12.73 7.30 18.71
CA SER A 153 -14.00 6.73 19.17
C SER A 153 -14.94 7.80 19.71
N ALA A 154 -16.20 7.77 19.27
CA ALA A 154 -17.26 8.62 19.81
C ALA A 154 -17.78 8.10 21.17
N GLN A 155 -17.34 6.90 21.60
CA GLN A 155 -17.86 6.18 22.76
C GLN A 155 -16.72 5.86 23.72
N PRO A 156 -16.58 6.57 24.86
CA PRO A 156 -15.48 6.35 25.82
C PRO A 156 -15.38 4.92 26.35
N GLU A 157 -16.51 4.22 26.45
CA GLU A 157 -16.60 2.82 26.87
C GLU A 157 -16.24 1.80 25.76
N GLN A 158 -16.08 2.25 24.51
CA GLN A 158 -15.65 1.46 23.36
C GLN A 158 -14.43 2.12 22.70
N PRO A 159 -13.25 2.12 23.36
CA PRO A 159 -12.07 2.85 22.86
C PRO A 159 -11.49 2.26 21.57
N TRP A 160 -11.74 0.98 21.29
CA TRP A 160 -11.16 0.26 20.14
C TRP A 160 -12.03 0.37 18.89
N ARG A 161 -12.35 1.60 18.52
CA ARG A 161 -13.25 1.96 17.42
C ARG A 161 -12.80 3.26 16.77
N ALA A 162 -13.04 3.40 15.46
CA ALA A 162 -12.90 4.64 14.73
C ALA A 162 -14.25 5.06 14.14
N ASP A 163 -14.89 6.10 14.67
CA ASP A 163 -16.17 6.59 14.18
C ASP A 163 -15.97 7.66 13.10
N ALA A 164 -16.77 7.59 12.04
CA ALA A 164 -16.69 8.50 10.90
C ALA A 164 -16.81 9.97 11.31
N ARG A 165 -17.65 10.26 12.31
CA ARG A 165 -17.81 11.61 12.85
C ARG A 165 -16.54 12.12 13.56
N GLU A 166 -15.92 11.31 14.40
CA GLU A 166 -14.70 11.71 15.13
C GLU A 166 -13.51 11.89 14.19
N LEU A 167 -13.42 11.04 13.16
CA LEU A 167 -12.45 11.19 12.08
C LEU A 167 -12.63 12.53 11.34
N GLN A 168 -13.87 12.97 11.11
CA GLN A 168 -14.18 14.26 10.49
C GLN A 168 -13.87 15.47 11.37
N THR A 169 -13.99 15.34 12.69
CA THR A 169 -13.70 16.43 13.63
C THR A 169 -12.26 16.47 14.11
N LEU A 170 -11.44 15.47 13.76
CA LEU A 170 -10.03 15.38 14.14
C LEU A 170 -9.27 16.64 13.70
N THR A 171 -8.57 17.26 14.66
CA THR A 171 -7.77 18.46 14.40
C THR A 171 -6.30 18.12 14.17
N GLU A 172 -5.56 19.06 13.56
CA GLU A 172 -4.11 18.92 13.43
C GLU A 172 -3.42 18.83 14.81
N ALA A 173 -3.96 19.51 15.83
CA ALA A 173 -3.44 19.50 17.18
C ALA A 173 -3.58 18.12 17.85
N ASP A 174 -4.72 17.45 17.67
CA ASP A 174 -4.94 16.10 18.20
C ASP A 174 -3.93 15.12 17.61
N LEU A 175 -3.73 15.19 16.29
CA LEU A 175 -2.79 14.33 15.59
C LEU A 175 -1.33 14.68 15.94
N ALA A 176 -1.00 15.96 16.02
CA ALA A 176 0.33 16.42 16.43
C ALA A 176 0.67 15.94 17.85
N GLN A 177 -0.27 16.02 18.79
CA GLN A 177 -0.08 15.51 20.15
C GLN A 177 0.18 14.00 20.15
N GLY A 178 -0.69 13.22 19.48
CA GLY A 178 -0.55 11.76 19.43
C GLY A 178 0.70 11.28 18.69
N LEU A 179 1.13 12.00 17.66
CA LEU A 179 2.35 11.73 16.90
C LEU A 179 3.58 12.43 17.47
N GLN A 180 3.48 13.10 18.63
CA GLN A 180 4.59 13.81 19.29
C GLN A 180 5.26 14.88 18.42
N VAL A 181 4.49 15.53 17.54
CA VAL A 181 4.99 16.55 16.62
C VAL A 181 5.19 17.87 17.35
N GLY A 182 6.35 18.49 17.12
CA GLY A 182 6.68 19.82 17.60
C GLY A 182 7.94 20.35 16.94
N ALA A 183 8.37 21.56 17.32
CA ALA A 183 9.53 22.22 16.71
C ALA A 183 10.83 21.38 16.77
N GLY A 184 11.00 20.57 17.82
CA GLY A 184 12.15 19.66 17.98
C GLY A 184 11.94 18.24 17.43
N ASN A 185 10.75 17.93 16.92
CA ASN A 185 10.39 16.61 16.38
C ASN A 185 9.40 16.77 15.20
N PRO A 186 9.81 17.42 14.09
CA PRO A 186 8.89 17.76 13.02
C PRO A 186 8.52 16.52 12.19
N LEU A 187 7.22 16.34 11.94
CA LEU A 187 6.70 15.35 10.99
C LEU A 187 6.25 16.07 9.72
N VAL A 188 6.73 15.63 8.56
CA VAL A 188 6.33 16.22 7.27
C VAL A 188 4.90 15.78 6.93
N GLY A 189 4.01 16.72 6.60
CA GLY A 189 2.65 16.43 6.09
C GLY A 189 1.61 16.03 7.15
N VAL A 190 1.64 16.64 8.34
CA VAL A 190 0.63 16.39 9.38
C VAL A 190 -0.75 16.85 8.93
N ASP A 191 -0.83 18.02 8.29
CA ASP A 191 -2.05 18.57 7.69
C ASP A 191 -2.64 17.61 6.64
N GLY A 192 -1.79 17.04 5.77
CA GLY A 192 -2.21 16.06 4.76
C GLY A 192 -2.79 14.80 5.38
N ARG A 193 -2.16 14.26 6.43
CA ARG A 193 -2.65 13.09 7.19
C ARG A 193 -3.99 13.36 7.88
N GLN A 194 -4.11 14.52 8.51
CA GLN A 194 -5.33 14.93 9.18
C GLN A 194 -6.49 15.06 8.18
N GLN A 195 -6.29 15.74 7.06
CA GLN A 195 -7.31 15.84 6.01
C GLN A 195 -7.66 14.48 5.40
N LEU A 196 -6.70 13.56 5.29
CA LEU A 196 -6.93 12.21 4.78
C LEU A 196 -7.86 11.42 5.71
N LEU A 197 -7.67 11.51 7.03
CA LEU A 197 -8.57 10.90 8.01
C LEU A 197 -9.96 11.57 8.00
N GLN A 198 -10.04 12.89 7.84
CA GLN A 198 -11.34 13.56 7.68
C GLN A 198 -12.09 13.07 6.44
N ARG A 199 -11.40 12.94 5.31
CA ARG A 199 -11.98 12.40 4.06
C ARG A 199 -12.36 10.93 4.20
N LEU A 200 -11.62 10.13 4.98
CA LEU A 200 -12.03 8.77 5.33
C LEU A 200 -13.39 8.78 6.04
N GLY A 201 -13.58 9.63 7.06
CA GLY A 201 -14.87 9.74 7.74
C GLY A 201 -16.00 10.13 6.79
N GLN A 202 -15.77 11.11 5.91
CA GLN A 202 -16.74 11.49 4.87
C GLN A 202 -17.07 10.33 3.92
N ALA A 203 -16.04 9.62 3.43
CA ALA A 203 -16.21 8.50 2.51
C ALA A 203 -17.01 7.35 3.14
N VAL A 204 -16.78 7.06 4.42
CA VAL A 204 -17.57 6.07 5.17
C VAL A 204 -19.03 6.47 5.25
N GLU A 205 -19.35 7.73 5.60
CA GLU A 205 -20.74 8.20 5.69
C GLU A 205 -21.46 8.23 4.33
N MET A 206 -20.75 8.54 3.25
CA MET A 206 -21.34 8.63 1.91
C MET A 206 -21.59 7.25 1.26
N ASN A 207 -21.09 6.15 1.85
CA ASN A 207 -21.18 4.81 1.27
C ASN A 207 -21.83 3.79 2.22
N PRO A 208 -23.09 3.99 2.66
CA PRO A 208 -23.77 3.09 3.59
C PRO A 208 -23.95 1.66 3.05
N GLN A 209 -23.83 1.46 1.73
CA GLN A 209 -23.83 0.12 1.12
C GLN A 209 -22.56 -0.70 1.42
N LEU A 210 -21.43 -0.02 1.67
CA LEU A 210 -20.16 -0.66 2.06
C LEU A 210 -19.96 -0.63 3.58
N PHE A 211 -20.51 0.38 4.25
CA PHE A 211 -20.35 0.61 5.69
C PHE A 211 -21.72 0.62 6.37
N ALA A 212 -22.16 -0.56 6.83
CA ALA A 212 -23.46 -0.73 7.51
C ALA A 212 -23.56 0.10 8.82
N GLU A 213 -22.42 0.44 9.41
CA GLU A 213 -22.28 1.39 10.51
C GLU A 213 -21.32 2.52 10.07
N PRO A 214 -21.44 3.75 10.60
CA PRO A 214 -20.58 4.88 10.22
C PRO A 214 -19.17 4.75 10.86
N ARG A 215 -18.46 3.68 10.54
CA ARG A 215 -17.06 3.40 10.92
C ARG A 215 -16.33 2.66 9.78
N PRO A 216 -15.02 2.87 9.57
CA PRO A 216 -14.25 2.15 8.55
C PRO A 216 -14.33 0.63 8.71
N GLY A 217 -14.39 0.14 9.95
CA GLY A 217 -14.44 -1.28 10.31
C GLY A 217 -15.68 -2.00 9.81
N ALA A 218 -16.75 -1.27 9.48
CA ALA A 218 -17.97 -1.85 8.91
C ALA A 218 -17.75 -2.42 7.49
N LEU A 219 -16.61 -2.11 6.83
CA LEU A 219 -16.22 -2.77 5.59
C LEU A 219 -16.10 -4.30 5.75
N PHE A 220 -15.75 -4.77 6.95
CA PHE A 220 -15.73 -6.19 7.27
C PHE A 220 -17.10 -6.85 7.04
N ASP A 221 -18.19 -6.18 7.42
CA ASP A 221 -19.54 -6.72 7.28
C ASP A 221 -19.94 -6.86 5.81
N TYR A 222 -19.59 -5.85 5.00
CA TYR A 222 -19.77 -5.93 3.55
C TYR A 222 -18.99 -7.12 2.97
N LEU A 223 -17.71 -7.27 3.31
CA LEU A 223 -16.88 -8.37 2.80
C LEU A 223 -17.40 -9.75 3.24
N LEU A 224 -17.95 -9.86 4.44
CA LEU A 224 -18.61 -11.09 4.89
C LEU A 224 -19.78 -11.46 3.97
N THR A 225 -20.57 -10.47 3.51
CA THR A 225 -21.67 -10.70 2.55
C THR A 225 -21.20 -11.10 1.15
N GLN A 226 -19.96 -10.76 0.79
CA GLN A 226 -19.35 -11.15 -0.48
C GLN A 226 -18.73 -12.56 -0.45
N SER A 227 -18.58 -13.15 0.75
CA SER A 227 -18.02 -14.48 0.89
C SER A 227 -18.98 -15.57 0.40
N GLN A 228 -18.44 -16.62 -0.20
CA GLN A 228 -19.19 -17.80 -0.65
C GLN A 228 -18.65 -19.04 0.05
N ALA A 229 -19.50 -19.75 0.79
CA ALA A 229 -19.11 -20.91 1.58
C ALA A 229 -17.88 -20.68 2.48
N GLY A 230 -17.77 -19.47 3.06
CA GLY A 230 -16.65 -19.06 3.93
C GLY A 230 -15.35 -18.70 3.19
N GLN A 231 -15.38 -18.64 1.86
CA GLN A 231 -14.24 -18.22 1.02
C GLN A 231 -14.44 -16.80 0.49
N LEU A 232 -13.35 -16.03 0.39
CA LEU A 232 -13.36 -14.66 -0.12
C LEU A 232 -12.11 -14.42 -0.97
N GLU A 233 -12.29 -13.98 -2.22
CA GLU A 233 -11.19 -13.64 -3.11
C GLU A 233 -10.48 -12.36 -2.66
N ALA A 234 -9.15 -12.36 -2.64
CA ALA A 234 -8.35 -11.20 -2.26
C ALA A 234 -8.61 -9.97 -3.16
N SER A 235 -8.93 -10.18 -4.44
CA SER A 235 -9.32 -9.12 -5.37
C SER A 235 -10.63 -8.44 -4.99
N THR A 236 -11.57 -9.16 -4.37
CA THR A 236 -12.82 -8.57 -3.85
C THR A 236 -12.55 -7.63 -2.69
N VAL A 237 -11.57 -7.96 -1.84
CA VAL A 237 -11.11 -7.07 -0.76
C VAL A 237 -10.51 -5.78 -1.34
N LEU A 238 -9.63 -5.89 -2.34
CA LEU A 238 -9.07 -4.71 -3.01
C LEU A 238 -10.16 -3.86 -3.68
N GLN A 239 -11.13 -4.49 -4.35
CA GLN A 239 -12.23 -3.78 -5.00
C GLN A 239 -13.04 -2.97 -3.98
N ALA A 240 -13.39 -3.57 -2.84
CA ALA A 240 -14.11 -2.89 -1.77
C ALA A 240 -13.31 -1.71 -1.18
N VAL A 241 -11.99 -1.88 -1.04
CA VAL A 241 -11.07 -0.81 -0.62
C VAL A 241 -11.03 0.33 -1.65
N LEU A 242 -10.94 0.03 -2.95
CA LEU A 242 -10.89 1.04 -4.01
C LEU A 242 -12.22 1.78 -4.18
N GLU A 243 -13.35 1.07 -4.07
CA GLU A 243 -14.69 1.66 -4.12
C GLU A 243 -14.95 2.54 -2.89
N GLY A 244 -14.72 2.01 -1.69
CA GLY A 244 -15.02 2.69 -0.43
C GLY A 244 -14.09 3.86 -0.12
N PHE A 245 -12.81 3.75 -0.52
CA PHE A 245 -11.79 4.74 -0.16
C PHE A 245 -11.22 5.52 -1.35
N GLY A 246 -11.64 5.26 -2.60
CA GLY A 246 -11.21 6.03 -3.78
C GLY A 246 -11.34 7.56 -3.61
N PRO A 247 -12.45 8.09 -3.04
CA PRO A 247 -12.62 9.54 -2.87
C PRO A 247 -11.66 10.23 -1.89
N ILE A 248 -10.91 9.50 -1.06
CA ILE A 248 -10.06 10.13 -0.02
C ILE A 248 -8.82 10.82 -0.60
N TRP A 249 -8.41 10.45 -1.82
CA TRP A 249 -7.14 10.87 -2.42
C TRP A 249 -7.25 12.23 -3.11
N PRO A 250 -6.56 13.30 -2.64
CA PRO A 250 -6.63 14.60 -3.30
C PRO A 250 -5.85 14.63 -4.62
N GLY A 251 -6.33 15.42 -5.59
CA GLY A 251 -5.58 15.79 -6.79
C GLY A 251 -5.24 14.63 -7.73
N ARG A 252 -6.05 13.57 -7.76
CA ARG A 252 -5.84 12.40 -8.60
C ARG A 252 -6.58 12.49 -9.93
N ALA A 253 -6.14 11.68 -10.89
CA ALA A 253 -6.83 11.52 -12.16
C ALA A 253 -8.29 11.09 -11.92
N SER A 254 -9.20 11.62 -12.74
CA SER A 254 -10.62 11.28 -12.67
C SER A 254 -11.15 10.89 -14.04
N LEU A 255 -12.00 9.88 -14.08
CA LEU A 255 -12.74 9.47 -15.27
C LEU A 255 -14.22 9.49 -14.95
N ALA A 256 -15.02 10.20 -15.76
CA ALA A 256 -16.46 10.39 -15.54
C ALA A 256 -16.81 10.91 -14.12
N GLY A 257 -15.96 11.76 -13.54
CA GLY A 257 -16.13 12.29 -12.18
C GLY A 257 -15.74 11.32 -11.05
N VAL A 258 -15.34 10.09 -11.36
CA VAL A 258 -14.82 9.13 -10.38
C VAL A 258 -13.33 9.35 -10.20
N ASN A 259 -12.91 9.57 -8.95
CA ASN A 259 -11.51 9.63 -8.56
C ASN A 259 -10.87 8.25 -8.74
N LEU A 260 -9.85 8.17 -9.58
CA LEU A 260 -9.17 6.91 -9.87
C LEU A 260 -8.08 6.57 -8.85
N GLY A 261 -7.72 7.46 -7.93
CA GLY A 261 -6.69 7.19 -6.94
C GLY A 261 -5.28 7.20 -7.54
N ASP A 262 -4.49 6.16 -7.27
CA ASP A 262 -3.09 6.07 -7.65
C ASP A 262 -2.94 5.54 -9.10
N VAL A 263 -3.35 6.38 -10.04
CA VAL A 263 -3.39 6.13 -11.48
C VAL A 263 -2.78 7.32 -12.22
N TRP A 264 -1.84 7.05 -13.14
CA TRP A 264 -1.03 8.09 -13.78
C TRP A 264 -0.92 7.86 -15.28
N PRO A 265 -0.91 8.91 -16.12
CA PRO A 265 -0.70 8.76 -17.54
C PRO A 265 0.75 8.39 -17.85
N HIS A 266 0.98 7.64 -18.92
CA HIS A 266 2.30 7.37 -19.46
C HIS A 266 2.33 7.51 -20.99
N PRO A 267 3.22 8.34 -21.57
CA PRO A 267 3.20 8.67 -23.00
C PRO A 267 3.43 7.44 -23.90
N ALA A 268 4.18 6.44 -23.44
CA ALA A 268 4.40 5.22 -24.22
C ALA A 268 3.13 4.35 -24.41
N LEU A 269 2.07 4.60 -23.64
CA LEU A 269 0.77 3.93 -23.77
C LEU A 269 -0.28 4.79 -24.50
N ALA A 270 0.06 6.03 -24.83
CA ALA A 270 -0.86 6.90 -25.57
C ALA A 270 -1.07 6.34 -26.99
N THR A 271 -2.32 6.03 -27.33
CA THR A 271 -2.68 5.71 -28.71
C THR A 271 -2.77 6.99 -29.53
N SER A 272 -2.38 6.92 -30.81
CA SER A 272 -2.36 8.05 -31.76
C SER A 272 -3.74 8.59 -32.16
N THR A 273 -4.82 8.20 -31.47
CA THR A 273 -6.21 8.37 -31.90
C THR A 273 -7.05 9.35 -31.08
N THR A 274 -6.49 10.08 -30.11
CA THR A 274 -7.23 11.22 -29.53
C THR A 274 -7.19 12.39 -30.50
N ALA A 275 -8.16 12.43 -31.41
CA ALA A 275 -8.46 13.65 -32.17
C ALA A 275 -8.64 14.81 -31.17
N GLN A 276 -8.09 15.97 -31.51
CA GLN A 276 -8.11 17.17 -30.65
C GLN A 276 -9.53 17.43 -30.13
N GLY A 277 -9.73 17.25 -28.82
CA GLY A 277 -10.99 17.53 -28.13
C GLY A 277 -11.81 16.34 -27.63
N GLN A 278 -11.38 15.09 -27.79
CA GLN A 278 -11.98 13.94 -27.10
C GLN A 278 -11.27 13.67 -25.75
N GLU A 279 -12.04 13.46 -24.68
CA GLU A 279 -11.54 12.95 -23.40
C GLU A 279 -10.86 11.59 -23.62
N SER A 280 -9.67 11.39 -23.04
CA SER A 280 -8.96 10.10 -23.07
C SER A 280 -9.90 9.00 -22.52
N ASP A 281 -9.96 7.86 -23.21
CA ASP A 281 -10.65 6.66 -22.73
C ASP A 281 -9.92 5.97 -21.56
N GLY A 282 -8.82 6.57 -21.10
CA GLY A 282 -7.93 6.02 -20.08
C GLY A 282 -6.92 5.02 -20.63
N GLY A 283 -6.77 4.91 -21.96
CA GLY A 283 -5.83 3.99 -22.60
C GLY A 283 -4.37 4.21 -22.23
N ASP A 284 -4.00 5.46 -21.92
CA ASP A 284 -2.66 5.87 -21.50
C ASP A 284 -2.43 5.79 -19.98
N LEU A 285 -3.45 5.42 -19.21
CA LEU A 285 -3.40 5.40 -17.75
C LEU A 285 -2.81 4.09 -17.22
N VAL A 286 -1.91 4.23 -16.24
CA VAL A 286 -1.23 3.16 -15.53
C VAL A 286 -1.68 3.17 -14.07
N PRO A 287 -2.48 2.19 -13.62
CA PRO A 287 -2.87 2.07 -12.23
C PRO A 287 -1.80 1.35 -11.40
N PHE A 288 -1.60 1.79 -10.16
CA PHE A 288 -0.72 1.14 -9.19
C PHE A 288 -1.42 0.79 -7.88
N HIS A 289 -2.30 1.69 -7.41
CA HIS A 289 -3.07 1.50 -6.18
C HIS A 289 -2.22 1.04 -4.98
N LYS A 290 -0.96 1.52 -4.87
CA LYS A 290 0.03 0.91 -3.95
C LYS A 290 -0.45 0.87 -2.50
N LEU A 291 -0.97 1.98 -1.99
CA LEU A 291 -1.40 2.02 -0.59
C LEU A 291 -2.68 1.21 -0.38
N SER A 292 -3.60 1.22 -1.34
CA SER A 292 -4.80 0.37 -1.33
C SER A 292 -4.46 -1.12 -1.38
N GLN A 293 -3.47 -1.54 -2.16
CA GLN A 293 -2.92 -2.90 -2.17
C GLN A 293 -2.35 -3.26 -0.80
N TRP A 294 -1.55 -2.38 -0.21
CA TRP A 294 -0.95 -2.64 1.10
C TRP A 294 -1.97 -2.66 2.24
N LEU A 295 -2.99 -1.79 2.18
CA LEU A 295 -4.14 -1.85 3.07
C LEU A 295 -4.87 -3.19 2.90
N THR A 296 -5.10 -3.63 1.65
CA THR A 296 -5.72 -4.92 1.35
C THR A 296 -4.96 -6.06 2.00
N TYR A 297 -3.62 -6.16 1.83
CA TYR A 297 -2.80 -7.15 2.53
C TYR A 297 -2.95 -7.09 4.05
N SER A 298 -3.15 -5.89 4.59
CA SER A 298 -3.33 -5.66 6.03
C SER A 298 -4.74 -5.98 6.54
N LEU A 299 -5.72 -6.18 5.66
CA LEU A 299 -7.07 -6.60 6.01
C LEU A 299 -7.23 -8.13 5.93
N LEU A 300 -6.30 -8.85 5.32
CA LEU A 300 -6.42 -10.30 5.12
C LEU A 300 -6.31 -11.10 6.43
N GLU A 301 -5.35 -10.77 7.29
CA GLU A 301 -5.18 -11.46 8.58
C GLU A 301 -6.44 -11.31 9.47
N PRO A 302 -7.04 -10.12 9.64
CA PRO A 302 -8.32 -9.98 10.36
C PRO A 302 -9.48 -10.78 9.76
N LEU A 303 -9.56 -10.95 8.43
CA LEU A 303 -10.57 -11.78 7.78
C LEU A 303 -10.34 -13.28 8.12
N GLN A 304 -9.09 -13.72 8.11
CA GLN A 304 -8.71 -15.09 8.47
C GLN A 304 -8.97 -15.38 9.94
N ASP A 305 -8.64 -14.45 10.84
CA ASP A 305 -8.93 -14.53 12.27
C ASP A 305 -10.44 -14.66 12.56
N ALA A 306 -11.27 -14.06 11.69
CA ALA A 306 -12.72 -14.17 11.76
C ALA A 306 -13.29 -15.48 11.18
N GLY A 307 -12.42 -16.37 10.66
CA GLY A 307 -12.78 -17.68 10.14
C GLY A 307 -13.00 -17.74 8.62
N LEU A 308 -12.70 -16.68 7.88
CA LEU A 308 -12.76 -16.71 6.41
C LEU A 308 -11.49 -17.32 5.80
N THR A 309 -11.65 -18.08 4.74
CA THR A 309 -10.53 -18.51 3.90
C THR A 309 -10.34 -17.50 2.77
N VAL A 310 -9.25 -16.75 2.82
CA VAL A 310 -8.89 -15.83 1.72
C VAL A 310 -8.25 -16.61 0.57
N THR A 311 -8.82 -16.50 -0.62
CA THR A 311 -8.36 -17.14 -1.86
C THR A 311 -7.78 -16.11 -2.84
N GLY A 312 -7.15 -16.57 -3.93
CA GLY A 312 -6.69 -15.68 -5.00
C GLY A 312 -5.61 -14.67 -4.62
N LEU A 313 -4.78 -14.95 -3.60
CA LEU A 313 -3.74 -14.02 -3.13
C LEU A 313 -2.80 -13.52 -4.24
N ASP A 314 -2.46 -14.39 -5.19
CA ASP A 314 -1.56 -14.04 -6.31
C ASP A 314 -2.23 -13.12 -7.35
N ALA A 315 -3.56 -12.93 -7.28
CA ALA A 315 -4.26 -11.92 -8.07
C ALA A 315 -3.86 -10.49 -7.65
N LEU A 316 -3.48 -10.27 -6.38
CA LEU A 316 -2.89 -9.00 -5.93
C LEU A 316 -1.47 -8.85 -6.49
N THR A 317 -0.95 -7.63 -6.52
CA THR A 317 0.35 -7.32 -7.14
C THR A 317 1.43 -7.02 -6.10
N GLY A 318 2.67 -6.95 -6.57
CA GLY A 318 3.76 -6.36 -5.81
C GLY A 318 3.45 -4.91 -5.45
N LEU A 319 4.25 -4.32 -4.55
CA LEU A 319 4.12 -2.92 -4.19
C LEU A 319 5.20 -2.10 -4.89
N ALA A 320 4.77 -1.20 -5.78
CA ALA A 320 5.63 -0.24 -6.48
C ALA A 320 6.11 0.88 -5.55
N GLU A 321 6.84 0.51 -4.50
CA GLU A 321 7.46 1.42 -3.54
C GLU A 321 8.98 1.46 -3.68
N TYR A 322 9.60 2.45 -3.06
CA TYR A 322 10.98 2.82 -3.37
C TYR A 322 12.03 1.80 -2.92
N ARG A 323 11.74 0.90 -1.97
CA ARG A 323 12.71 -0.14 -1.56
C ARG A 323 12.73 -1.29 -2.58
N ASN A 324 11.57 -1.74 -3.03
CA ASN A 324 11.38 -2.74 -4.07
C ASN A 324 11.91 -2.23 -5.41
N GLY A 325 11.57 -0.99 -5.79
CA GLY A 325 12.12 -0.38 -6.99
C GLY A 325 13.62 -0.11 -6.87
N GLY A 326 14.08 0.24 -5.66
CA GLY A 326 15.49 0.51 -5.37
C GLY A 326 16.35 -0.74 -5.46
N LEU A 327 15.85 -1.88 -4.96
CA LEU A 327 16.45 -3.20 -5.12
C LEU A 327 16.78 -3.50 -6.58
N CYS A 328 15.82 -3.26 -7.48
CA CYS A 328 15.97 -3.52 -8.90
C CYS A 328 17.08 -2.66 -9.52
N LEU A 329 17.26 -1.41 -9.07
CA LEU A 329 18.33 -0.53 -9.54
C LEU A 329 19.70 -0.88 -8.93
N ASP A 330 19.76 -1.09 -7.61
CA ASP A 330 21.01 -1.30 -6.88
C ASP A 330 21.71 -2.62 -7.20
N LEU A 331 20.94 -3.61 -7.66
CA LEU A 331 21.43 -4.90 -8.13
C LEU A 331 21.43 -5.03 -9.66
N GLY A 332 21.10 -3.95 -10.39
CA GLY A 332 21.31 -3.88 -11.84
C GLY A 332 20.24 -4.53 -12.73
N LEU A 333 19.14 -5.04 -12.16
CA LEU A 333 17.96 -5.50 -12.93
C LEU A 333 17.35 -4.37 -13.77
N LEU A 334 17.41 -3.14 -13.24
CA LEU A 334 17.14 -1.91 -13.95
C LEU A 334 18.41 -1.08 -14.02
N ARG A 335 18.62 -0.40 -15.14
CA ARG A 335 19.62 0.65 -15.27
C ARG A 335 18.99 1.92 -15.79
N ALA A 336 19.30 3.04 -15.14
CA ALA A 336 18.94 4.35 -15.63
C ALA A 336 19.73 4.67 -16.90
N LYS A 337 19.05 5.17 -17.94
CA LYS A 337 19.67 5.60 -19.20
C LYS A 337 20.41 6.94 -19.07
N GLN A 338 20.02 7.75 -18.08
CA GLN A 338 20.52 9.09 -17.87
C GLN A 338 20.69 9.40 -16.38
N ALA A 339 21.74 10.15 -16.05
CA ALA A 339 22.12 10.46 -14.67
C ALA A 339 21.06 11.26 -13.89
N SER A 340 20.26 12.07 -14.61
CA SER A 340 19.15 12.85 -14.05
C SER A 340 18.12 12.01 -13.31
N VAL A 341 17.95 10.73 -13.66
CA VAL A 341 17.04 9.81 -12.94
C VAL A 341 17.41 9.71 -11.46
N THR A 342 18.70 9.69 -11.13
CA THR A 342 19.21 9.52 -9.75
C THR A 342 19.73 10.80 -9.12
N GLU A 343 20.06 11.82 -9.92
CA GLU A 343 20.65 13.08 -9.44
C GLU A 343 19.61 14.14 -9.06
N THR A 344 18.40 14.10 -9.62
CA THR A 344 17.34 15.07 -9.35
C THR A 344 16.17 14.46 -8.59
N SER A 345 15.38 15.31 -7.93
CA SER A 345 14.11 14.90 -7.32
C SER A 345 12.99 14.89 -8.34
N HIS A 346 12.12 13.88 -8.26
CA HIS A 346 11.01 13.67 -9.20
C HIS A 346 9.65 13.69 -8.48
N LEU A 347 8.65 14.29 -9.11
CA LEU A 347 7.26 14.20 -8.64
C LEU A 347 6.71 12.78 -8.83
N PRO A 348 5.78 12.30 -7.99
CA PRO A 348 5.20 10.96 -8.13
C PRO A 348 4.58 10.66 -9.50
N GLY A 349 4.02 11.68 -10.15
CA GLY A 349 3.42 11.57 -11.48
C GLY A 349 4.37 11.84 -12.65
N SER A 350 5.67 12.03 -12.42
CA SER A 350 6.62 12.19 -13.53
C SER A 350 6.77 10.87 -14.29
N THR A 351 7.08 10.95 -15.58
CA THR A 351 7.31 9.77 -16.42
C THR A 351 8.38 8.85 -15.84
N VAL A 352 9.46 9.42 -15.29
CA VAL A 352 10.52 8.66 -14.58
C VAL A 352 9.94 7.80 -13.47
N ILE A 353 9.08 8.35 -12.63
CA ILE A 353 8.51 7.62 -11.49
C ILE A 353 7.46 6.60 -11.94
N VAL A 354 6.58 6.97 -12.86
CA VAL A 354 5.55 6.05 -13.40
C VAL A 354 6.22 4.86 -14.10
N GLU A 355 7.25 5.11 -14.91
CA GLU A 355 8.03 4.07 -15.58
C GLU A 355 8.70 3.15 -14.55
N TRP A 356 9.44 3.71 -13.58
CA TRP A 356 10.11 2.93 -12.54
C TRP A 356 9.16 2.06 -11.73
N ARG A 357 7.99 2.60 -11.35
CA ARG A 357 6.96 1.87 -10.61
C ARG A 357 6.36 0.72 -11.43
N ALA A 358 6.09 0.93 -12.71
CA ALA A 358 5.56 -0.09 -13.60
C ALA A 358 6.55 -1.26 -13.79
N LEU A 359 7.83 -0.95 -13.97
CA LEU A 359 8.88 -1.95 -14.05
C LEU A 359 9.05 -2.69 -12.72
N THR A 360 8.93 -1.98 -11.60
CA THR A 360 8.99 -2.59 -10.26
C THR A 360 7.90 -3.66 -10.09
N ILE A 361 6.64 -3.39 -10.47
CA ILE A 361 5.56 -4.39 -10.38
C ILE A 361 5.92 -5.66 -11.16
N SER A 362 6.31 -5.51 -12.42
CA SER A 362 6.60 -6.65 -13.31
C SER A 362 7.83 -7.44 -12.84
N LEU A 363 8.85 -6.75 -12.34
CA LEU A 363 10.07 -7.39 -11.83
C LEU A 363 9.83 -8.11 -10.50
N LEU A 364 8.93 -7.63 -9.65
CA LEU A 364 8.57 -8.34 -8.41
C LEU A 364 7.91 -9.69 -8.72
N ASP A 365 7.02 -9.75 -9.72
CA ASP A 365 6.42 -11.01 -10.19
C ASP A 365 7.53 -11.96 -10.71
N ALA A 366 8.48 -11.46 -11.53
CA ALA A 366 9.59 -12.26 -12.05
C ALA A 366 10.55 -12.77 -10.95
N ILE A 367 10.86 -11.93 -9.96
CA ILE A 367 11.68 -12.31 -8.79
C ILE A 367 10.97 -13.41 -7.99
N ALA A 368 9.67 -13.24 -7.72
CA ALA A 368 8.89 -14.23 -6.99
C ALA A 368 8.84 -15.58 -7.72
N GLU A 369 8.68 -15.57 -9.04
CA GLU A 369 8.70 -16.79 -9.85
C GLU A 369 10.07 -17.48 -9.82
N SER A 370 11.17 -16.73 -9.94
CA SER A 370 12.53 -17.31 -9.82
C SER A 370 12.75 -17.95 -8.44
N ILE A 371 12.38 -17.26 -7.35
CA ILE A 371 12.49 -17.79 -5.98
C ILE A 371 11.66 -19.06 -5.81
N ARG A 372 10.40 -19.07 -6.26
CA ARG A 372 9.50 -20.23 -6.21
C ARG A 372 10.11 -21.43 -6.93
N LYS A 373 10.66 -21.22 -8.13
CA LYS A 373 11.34 -22.25 -8.91
C LYS A 373 12.56 -22.81 -8.18
N GLN A 374 13.38 -21.96 -7.56
CA GLN A 374 14.54 -22.40 -6.77
C GLN A 374 14.15 -23.22 -5.53
N LEU A 375 13.02 -22.88 -4.90
CA LEU A 375 12.51 -23.57 -3.71
C LEU A 375 11.62 -24.78 -4.02
N GLY A 376 11.20 -24.95 -5.28
CA GLY A 376 10.21 -25.97 -5.66
C GLY A 376 8.82 -25.71 -5.07
N LEU A 377 8.47 -24.45 -4.83
CA LEU A 377 7.19 -24.03 -4.23
C LEU A 377 6.25 -23.43 -5.27
N THR A 378 4.95 -23.57 -5.04
CA THR A 378 3.89 -22.96 -5.84
C THR A 378 3.56 -21.54 -5.37
N ALA A 379 2.79 -20.80 -6.18
CA ALA A 379 2.26 -19.49 -5.80
C ALA A 379 1.29 -19.55 -4.59
N THR A 380 0.68 -20.71 -4.33
CA THR A 380 -0.17 -20.92 -3.16
C THR A 380 0.65 -21.11 -1.88
N GLU A 381 1.78 -21.82 -1.96
CA GLU A 381 2.66 -22.06 -0.81
C GLU A 381 3.49 -20.82 -0.44
N LEU A 382 3.97 -20.10 -1.45
CA LEU A 382 4.72 -18.84 -1.32
C LEU A 382 4.10 -17.72 -2.16
N PRO A 383 2.93 -17.17 -1.76
CA PRO A 383 2.30 -16.06 -2.45
C PRO A 383 3.17 -14.81 -2.45
N LEU A 384 2.95 -13.93 -3.42
CA LEU A 384 3.75 -12.71 -3.60
C LEU A 384 3.81 -11.86 -2.32
N ALA A 385 2.71 -11.76 -1.58
CA ALA A 385 2.63 -11.07 -0.29
C ALA A 385 3.70 -11.53 0.73
N LYS A 386 4.08 -12.81 0.72
CA LYS A 386 5.16 -13.36 1.58
C LYS A 386 6.54 -13.05 1.02
N VAL A 387 6.70 -13.10 -0.31
CA VAL A 387 7.95 -12.70 -0.98
C VAL A 387 8.26 -11.22 -0.73
N LEU A 388 7.25 -10.36 -0.60
CA LEU A 388 7.43 -8.97 -0.24
C LEU A 388 7.98 -8.80 1.18
N GLU A 389 7.35 -9.44 2.19
CA GLU A 389 7.65 -9.25 3.62
C GLU A 389 9.07 -9.70 3.98
N GLY A 390 9.35 -10.98 3.77
CA GLY A 390 10.67 -11.56 4.08
C GLY A 390 11.70 -11.35 2.99
N GLY A 391 11.28 -10.97 1.78
CA GLY A 391 12.16 -10.88 0.62
C GLY A 391 12.41 -9.44 0.20
N THR A 392 11.70 -8.99 -0.84
CA THR A 392 12.12 -7.84 -1.66
C THR A 392 12.16 -6.53 -0.88
N TRP A 393 11.24 -6.33 0.07
CA TRP A 393 11.20 -5.10 0.87
C TRP A 393 12.39 -5.02 1.84
N SER A 394 12.67 -6.10 2.57
CA SER A 394 13.83 -6.21 3.47
C SER A 394 15.15 -6.19 2.70
N ALA A 395 15.22 -6.90 1.57
CA ALA A 395 16.39 -6.91 0.69
C ALA A 395 16.67 -5.51 0.11
N GLY A 396 15.63 -4.79 -0.33
CA GLY A 396 15.76 -3.41 -0.80
C GLY A 396 16.32 -2.46 0.25
N ARG A 397 15.88 -2.57 1.52
CA ARG A 397 16.47 -1.78 2.62
C ARG A 397 17.93 -2.13 2.86
N LYS A 398 18.25 -3.42 2.86
CA LYS A 398 19.60 -3.92 3.12
C LYS A 398 20.59 -3.42 2.05
N ILE A 399 20.29 -3.64 0.77
CA ILE A 399 21.18 -3.19 -0.31
C ILE A 399 21.30 -1.66 -0.35
N ALA A 400 20.22 -0.92 -0.07
CA ALA A 400 20.28 0.53 -0.01
C ALA A 400 21.25 1.02 1.07
N ALA A 401 21.25 0.38 2.25
CA ALA A 401 22.18 0.70 3.35
C ALA A 401 23.63 0.29 3.03
N GLU A 402 23.85 -0.77 2.26
CA GLU A 402 25.18 -1.18 1.78
C GLU A 402 25.74 -0.19 0.75
N ARG A 403 24.87 0.41 -0.08
CA ARG A 403 25.27 1.31 -1.17
C ARG A 403 25.39 2.77 -0.74
N ARG A 404 24.57 3.23 0.21
CA ARG A 404 24.45 4.65 0.59
C ARG A 404 24.29 4.80 2.10
N ALA A 405 25.03 5.75 2.68
CA ALA A 405 24.86 6.13 4.08
C ALA A 405 23.42 6.56 4.34
N GLY A 406 22.80 6.04 5.40
CA GLY A 406 21.39 6.31 5.74
C GLY A 406 20.36 5.39 5.03
N GLY A 407 20.80 4.61 4.04
CA GLY A 407 19.94 3.64 3.34
C GLY A 407 18.83 4.29 2.51
N GLU A 408 19.13 5.42 1.89
CA GLU A 408 18.18 6.14 1.02
C GLU A 408 17.98 5.39 -0.32
N PRO A 409 16.78 5.48 -0.93
CA PRO A 409 16.54 4.91 -2.24
C PRO A 409 17.40 5.60 -3.32
N PRO A 410 17.70 4.90 -4.43
CA PRO A 410 18.53 5.45 -5.49
C PRO A 410 17.86 6.59 -6.29
N ILE A 411 16.53 6.68 -6.27
CA ILE A 411 15.76 7.76 -6.90
C ILE A 411 15.14 8.63 -5.82
N ARG A 412 15.34 9.95 -5.93
CA ARG A 412 14.81 10.94 -4.99
C ARG A 412 13.39 11.33 -5.37
N LEU A 413 12.47 11.16 -4.44
CA LEU A 413 11.07 11.53 -4.61
C LEU A 413 10.80 12.88 -3.96
N GLN A 414 10.11 13.76 -4.67
CA GLN A 414 9.46 14.93 -4.10
C GLN A 414 8.11 14.50 -3.55
N SER A 415 8.12 13.94 -2.33
CA SER A 415 6.90 13.47 -1.67
C SER A 415 6.06 14.64 -1.14
N ASP A 416 4.75 14.55 -1.33
CA ASP A 416 3.74 15.38 -0.68
C ASP A 416 3.08 14.65 0.51
N GLY A 417 3.59 13.46 0.87
CA GLY A 417 3.02 12.61 1.91
C GLY A 417 1.76 11.84 1.46
N THR A 418 1.47 11.73 0.16
CA THR A 418 0.26 11.02 -0.32
C THR A 418 0.54 9.87 -1.30
N VAL A 419 1.76 9.79 -1.82
CA VAL A 419 2.26 8.70 -2.66
C VAL A 419 3.63 8.33 -2.11
N PHE A 420 3.84 7.05 -1.81
CA PHE A 420 5.05 6.39 -1.28
C PHE A 420 5.16 6.16 0.23
#